data_AF-A0A446CWE2-F1
#
_entry.id   AF-A0A446CWE2-F1
#
_cell.length_a   1.000
_cell.length_b   1.000
_cell.length_c   1.000
_cell.angle_alpha   90.00
_cell.angle_beta   90.00
_cell.angle_gamma   90.00
#
_symmetry.space_group_name_H-M   'P 1'
#
loop_
_entity.id
_entity.type
_entity.pdbx_description
1 polymer ?
#
loop_
_entity_poly.entity_id
_entity_poly.type
_entity_poly.pdbx_seq_one_letter_code
_entity_poly.pdbx_strand_id
1 'polypeptide(L)'
;MPDRAIALLLFIVTLDAAGIGLIMPVLPGLLDQLSDPASTPAHYGLLLSLYALAQCLAGPVLGALSDRYGRRPVLLASLAGAAVDYVVMAAAPALWVLYPGRILAGITGATGAVAAASIADAGDPSRRARR
;
A
#
# COMPACT_ATOMS: atom_id res chain seq x y z
N MET A 1 21.64 -20.05 -4.80
CA MET A 1 20.17 -19.89 -4.79
C MET A 1 19.75 -18.66 -3.98
N PRO A 2 19.91 -17.42 -4.49
CA PRO A 2 19.31 -16.24 -3.86
C PRO A 2 17.79 -16.09 -4.08
N ASP A 3 17.12 -17.08 -4.69
CA ASP A 3 16.01 -16.79 -5.60
C ASP A 3 14.60 -16.74 -4.98
N ARG A 4 14.30 -17.55 -3.95
CA ARG A 4 12.91 -17.67 -3.45
C ARG A 4 12.43 -16.49 -2.59
N ALA A 5 13.32 -15.95 -1.76
CA ALA A 5 12.98 -14.84 -0.88
C ALA A 5 12.76 -13.55 -1.67
N ILE A 6 13.64 -13.27 -2.65
CA ILE A 6 13.51 -12.11 -3.53
C ILE A 6 12.26 -12.25 -4.42
N ALA A 7 12.01 -13.42 -5.00
CA ALA A 7 10.81 -13.67 -5.79
C ALA A 7 9.51 -13.46 -4.97
N LEU A 8 9.49 -13.90 -3.71
CA LEU A 8 8.34 -13.71 -2.82
C LEU A 8 8.13 -12.24 -2.43
N LEU A 9 9.21 -11.49 -2.18
CA LEU A 9 9.13 -10.03 -1.97
C LEU A 9 8.59 -9.32 -3.21
N LEU A 10 9.11 -9.67 -4.39
CA LEU A 10 8.69 -9.08 -5.66
C LEU A 10 7.22 -9.39 -5.96
N PHE A 11 6.78 -10.62 -5.68
CA PHE A 11 5.39 -11.04 -5.82
C PHE A 11 4.46 -10.24 -4.90
N ILE A 12 4.81 -10.05 -3.62
CA ILE A 12 3.99 -9.26 -2.69
C ILE A 12 3.89 -7.80 -3.17
N VAL A 13 5.01 -7.19 -3.57
CA VAL A 13 5.03 -5.80 -4.06
C VAL A 13 4.21 -5.66 -5.35
N THR A 14 4.27 -6.64 -6.24
CA THR A 14 3.49 -6.62 -7.49
C THR A 14 2.00 -6.77 -7.20
N LEU A 15 1.64 -7.63 -6.24
CA LEU A 15 0.25 -7.80 -5.81
C LEU A 15 -0.31 -6.52 -5.18
N ASP A 16 0.49 -5.84 -4.35
CA ASP A 16 0.14 -4.55 -3.75
C ASP A 16 -0.03 -3.45 -4.81
N ALA A 17 0.91 -3.36 -5.76
CA ALA A 17 0.82 -2.42 -6.89
C ALA A 17 -0.42 -2.67 -7.77
N ALA A 18 -0.79 -3.93 -7.99
CA ALA A 18 -2.01 -4.29 -8.71
C ALA A 18 -3.27 -3.83 -7.94
N GLY A 19 -3.28 -3.96 -6.61
CA GLY A 19 -4.34 -3.44 -5.76
C GLY A 19 -4.49 -1.92 -5.87
N ILE A 20 -3.38 -1.17 -5.76
CA ILE A 20 -3.38 0.29 -5.93
C ILE A 20 -3.90 0.67 -7.32
N GLY A 21 -3.48 -0.05 -8.37
CA GLY A 21 -3.97 0.13 -9.73
C GLY A 21 -5.48 -0.09 -9.88
N LEU A 22 -6.04 -1.09 -9.17
CA LEU A 22 -7.47 -1.38 -9.15
C LEU A 22 -8.28 -0.28 -8.45
N ILE A 23 -7.64 0.47 -7.56
CA ILE A 23 -8.31 1.49 -6.75
C ILE A 23 -8.67 2.74 -7.54
N MET A 24 -7.88 3.07 -8.56
CA MET A 24 -8.10 4.22 -9.43
C MET A 24 -9.46 4.18 -10.16
N PRO A 25 -9.90 3.05 -10.76
CA PRO A 25 -11.24 2.95 -11.35
C PRO A 25 -12.35 2.69 -10.32
N VAL A 26 -12.06 2.00 -9.21
CA VAL A 26 -13.09 1.62 -8.22
C VAL A 26 -13.55 2.81 -7.37
N LEU A 27 -12.61 3.66 -6.93
CA LEU A 27 -12.91 4.81 -6.08
C LEU A 27 -13.89 5.82 -6.70
N PRO A 28 -13.73 6.29 -7.96
CA PRO A 28 -14.71 7.19 -8.58
C PRO A 28 -16.08 6.51 -8.75
N GLY A 29 -16.12 5.22 -9.09
CA GLY A 29 -17.38 4.47 -9.18
C GLY A 29 -18.12 4.36 -7.85
N LEU A 30 -17.40 4.23 -6.73
CA LEU A 30 -17.99 4.26 -5.37
C LEU A 30 -18.46 5.66 -4.99
N LEU A 31 -17.71 6.70 -5.35
CA LEU A 31 -18.10 8.08 -5.06
C LEU A 31 -19.33 8.51 -5.86
N ASP A 32 -19.48 8.08 -7.10
CA ASP A 32 -20.67 8.35 -7.92
C ASP A 32 -21.93 7.70 -7.35
N GLN A 33 -21.80 6.61 -6.59
CA GLN A 33 -22.93 5.94 -5.93
C GLN A 33 -23.27 6.54 -4.56
N LEU A 34 -22.29 7.16 -3.89
CA LEU A 34 -22.40 7.57 -2.48
C LEU A 34 -22.40 9.10 -2.28
N SER A 35 -22.13 9.89 -3.32
CA SER A 35 -22.05 11.36 -3.27
C SER A 35 -22.69 11.98 -4.51
N ASP A 36 -23.04 13.27 -4.40
CA ASP A 36 -23.53 14.02 -5.54
C ASP A 36 -22.42 14.21 -6.60
N PRO A 37 -22.73 14.12 -7.91
CA PRO A 37 -21.74 14.28 -8.98
C PRO A 37 -20.96 15.60 -8.92
N ALA A 38 -21.56 16.66 -8.37
CA ALA A 38 -20.91 17.95 -8.18
C ALA A 38 -19.81 17.93 -7.10
N SER A 39 -19.92 17.01 -6.12
CA SER A 39 -18.99 16.86 -5.00
C SER A 39 -17.96 15.75 -5.21
N THR A 40 -18.20 14.80 -6.12
CA THR A 40 -17.31 13.68 -6.44
C THR A 40 -15.84 14.09 -6.65
N PRO A 41 -15.51 15.11 -7.47
CA PRO A 41 -14.12 15.49 -7.71
C PRO A 41 -13.40 15.99 -6.45
N ALA A 42 -14.12 16.69 -5.57
CA ALA A 42 -13.57 17.22 -4.32
C ALA A 42 -13.28 16.07 -3.34
N HIS A 43 -14.21 15.13 -3.19
CA HIS A 43 -14.02 13.94 -2.35
C HIS A 43 -12.89 13.05 -2.88
N TYR A 44 -12.81 12.85 -4.19
CA TYR A 44 -11.75 12.09 -4.84
C TYR A 44 -10.37 12.69 -4.57
N GLY A 45 -10.22 14.00 -4.76
CA GLY A 45 -8.98 14.72 -4.46
C GLY A 45 -8.58 14.64 -2.98
N LEU A 46 -9.55 14.76 -2.06
CA LEU A 46 -9.30 14.64 -0.62
C LEU A 46 -8.82 13.24 -0.24
N LEU A 47 -9.47 12.19 -0.76
CA LEU A 47 -9.11 10.80 -0.52
C LEU A 47 -7.70 10.46 -1.04
N LEU A 48 -7.35 10.97 -2.23
CA LEU A 48 -6.00 10.86 -2.79
C LEU A 48 -4.95 11.57 -1.91
N SER A 49 -5.27 12.77 -1.44
CA SER A 49 -4.37 13.55 -0.58
C SER A 49 -4.14 12.87 0.76
N LEU A 50 -5.20 12.34 1.38
CA LEU A 50 -5.13 11.57 2.63
C LEU A 50 -4.32 10.29 2.44
N TYR A 51 -4.54 9.57 1.35
CA TYR A 51 -3.77 8.38 1.01
C TYR A 51 -2.27 8.71 0.87
N ALA A 52 -1.93 9.74 0.08
CA ALA A 52 -0.54 10.14 -0.12
C ALA A 52 0.13 10.62 1.17
N LEU A 53 -0.61 11.37 2.01
CA LEU A 53 -0.11 11.85 3.30
C LEU A 53 0.13 10.69 4.28
N ALA A 54 -0.81 9.75 4.37
CA ALA A 54 -0.66 8.53 5.16
C ALA A 54 0.53 7.70 4.68
N GLN A 55 0.69 7.53 3.36
CA GLN A 55 1.81 6.79 2.77
C GLN A 55 3.15 7.48 3.03
N CYS A 56 3.19 8.82 2.97
CA CYS A 56 4.38 9.61 3.27
C CYS A 56 4.82 9.47 4.74
N LEU A 57 3.86 9.49 5.67
CA LEU A 57 4.15 9.30 7.10
C LEU A 57 4.49 7.85 7.46
N ALA A 58 3.81 6.90 6.84
CA ALA A 58 3.99 5.48 7.12
C ALA A 58 5.24 4.90 6.45
N GLY A 59 5.69 5.44 5.31
CA GLY A 59 6.85 4.96 4.57
C GLY A 59 8.14 4.87 5.41
N PRO A 60 8.59 5.94 6.09
CA PRO A 60 9.76 5.90 6.96
C PRO A 60 9.57 4.94 8.13
N VAL A 61 8.38 4.92 8.73
CA VAL A 61 8.05 4.06 9.89
C VAL A 61 8.11 2.59 9.50
N LEU A 62 7.49 2.22 8.38
CA LEU A 62 7.48 0.85 7.87
C LEU A 62 8.86 0.42 7.35
N GLY A 63 9.64 1.34 6.76
CA GLY A 63 11.03 1.09 6.43
C GLY A 63 11.87 0.72 7.66
N ALA A 64 11.81 1.57 8.70
CA ALA A 64 12.51 1.31 9.96
C ALA A 64 12.02 0.03 10.67
N LEU A 65 10.72 -0.25 10.61
CA LEU A 65 10.12 -1.46 11.18
C LEU A 65 10.55 -2.72 10.42
N SER A 66 10.60 -2.64 9.08
CA SER A 66 11.08 -3.71 8.20
C SER A 66 12.55 -4.03 8.46
N ASP A 67 13.38 -3.02 8.70
CA ASP A 67 14.79 -3.22 8.99
C ASP A 67 15.03 -3.84 10.38
N ARG A 68 14.14 -3.59 11.34
CA ARG A 68 14.24 -4.14 12.71
C ARG A 68 13.63 -5.53 12.88
N TYR A 69 12.46 -5.80 12.27
CA TYR A 69 11.71 -7.05 12.44
C TYR A 69 11.86 -8.02 11.25
N GLY A 70 12.55 -7.59 10.19
CA GLY A 70 12.69 -8.33 8.95
C GLY A 70 11.59 -7.99 7.94
N ARG A 71 11.97 -8.04 6.65
CA ARG A 71 11.12 -7.56 5.55
C ARG A 71 9.84 -8.38 5.33
N ARG A 72 9.92 -9.70 5.56
CA ARG A 72 8.83 -10.65 5.27
C ARG A 72 7.59 -10.46 6.16
N PRO A 73 7.68 -10.37 7.51
CA PRO A 73 6.50 -10.17 8.35
C PRO A 73 5.85 -8.80 8.12
N VAL A 74 6.63 -7.74 7.87
CA VAL A 74 6.09 -6.40 7.61
C VAL A 74 5.28 -6.37 6.30
N LEU A 75 5.79 -6.97 5.23
CA LEU A 75 5.06 -7.04 3.96
C LEU A 75 3.79 -7.90 4.03
N LEU A 76 3.80 -8.99 4.81
CA LEU A 76 2.59 -9.78 5.05
C LEU A 76 1.55 -9.02 5.88
N ALA A 77 1.98 -8.26 6.88
CA ALA A 77 1.10 -7.40 7.67
C ALA A 77 0.49 -6.28 6.82
N SER A 78 1.29 -5.65 5.96
CA SER A 78 0.81 -4.70 4.94
C SER A 78 -0.24 -5.32 4.02
N LEU A 79 0.03 -6.51 3.48
CA LEU A 79 -0.91 -7.18 2.59
C LEU A 79 -2.21 -7.57 3.31
N ALA A 80 -2.13 -8.04 4.55
CA ALA A 80 -3.30 -8.34 5.37
C ALA A 80 -4.13 -7.08 5.66
N GLY A 81 -3.47 -5.96 5.99
CA GLY A 81 -4.13 -4.68 6.21
C GLY A 81 -4.82 -4.15 4.94
N ALA A 82 -4.17 -4.28 3.78
CA ALA A 82 -4.76 -3.94 2.49
C ALA A 82 -5.98 -4.82 2.18
N ALA A 83 -5.92 -6.13 2.44
CA ALA A 83 -7.06 -7.03 2.25
C ALA A 83 -8.25 -6.64 3.13
N VAL A 84 -8.02 -6.28 4.40
CA VAL A 84 -9.05 -5.78 5.30
C VAL A 84 -9.64 -4.46 4.78
N ASP A 85 -8.79 -3.53 4.32
CA ASP A 85 -9.25 -2.27 3.73
C ASP A 85 -10.18 -2.51 2.53
N TYR A 86 -9.79 -3.38 1.60
CA TYR A 86 -10.63 -3.71 0.45
C TYR A 86 -11.98 -4.31 0.85
N VAL A 87 -12.01 -5.17 1.87
CA VAL A 87 -13.28 -5.74 2.36
C VAL A 87 -14.15 -4.65 2.99
N VAL A 88 -13.58 -3.77 3.81
CA VAL A 88 -14.29 -2.63 4.42
C VAL A 88 -14.83 -1.70 3.34
N MET A 89 -14.05 -1.46 2.30
CA MET A 89 -14.43 -0.58 1.20
C MET A 89 -15.47 -1.19 0.27
N ALA A 90 -15.41 -2.50 0.02
CA ALA A 90 -16.44 -3.22 -0.72
C ALA A 90 -17.76 -3.27 0.04
N ALA A 91 -17.71 -3.31 1.37
CA ALA A 91 -18.88 -3.29 2.22
C ALA A 91 -19.32 -1.87 2.64
N ALA A 92 -18.64 -0.82 2.16
CA ALA A 92 -18.81 0.54 2.68
C ALA A 92 -20.26 1.04 2.51
N PRO A 93 -21.02 1.19 3.61
CA PRO A 93 -22.42 1.60 3.54
C PRO A 93 -22.59 3.12 3.36
N ALA A 94 -21.50 3.89 3.51
CA ALA A 94 -21.53 5.34 3.47
C ALA A 94 -20.17 5.93 3.09
N LEU A 95 -20.19 7.12 2.47
CA LEU A 95 -19.01 7.85 2.03
C LEU A 95 -17.97 8.07 3.13
N TRP A 96 -18.41 8.29 4.37
CA TRP A 96 -17.50 8.55 5.49
C TRP A 96 -16.59 7.36 5.81
N VAL A 97 -16.99 6.13 5.48
CA VAL A 97 -16.22 4.89 5.68
C VAL A 97 -15.03 4.81 4.72
N LEU A 98 -15.10 5.50 3.59
CA LEU A 98 -14.01 5.54 2.60
C LEU A 98 -12.78 6.29 3.15
N TYR A 99 -12.95 7.27 4.04
CA TYR A 99 -11.83 8.04 4.62
C TYR A 99 -10.90 7.24 5.53
N PRO A 100 -11.39 6.57 6.60
CA PRO A 100 -10.53 5.74 7.44
C PRO A 100 -9.94 4.58 6.65
N GLY A 101 -10.70 4.02 5.68
CA GLY A 101 -10.17 3.03 4.75
C GLY A 101 -8.97 3.56 3.97
N ARG A 102 -9.07 4.75 3.37
CA ARG A 102 -7.94 5.34 2.64
C ARG A 102 -6.70 5.58 3.49
N ILE A 103 -6.88 6.00 4.73
CA ILE A 103 -5.76 6.20 5.65
C ILE A 103 -5.10 4.85 5.94
N LEU A 104 -5.91 3.81 6.22
CA LEU A 104 -5.41 2.45 6.44
C LEU A 104 -4.66 1.94 5.20
N ALA A 105 -5.24 2.09 4.01
CA ALA A 105 -4.63 1.73 2.73
C ALA A 105 -3.30 2.46 2.49
N GLY A 106 -3.21 3.75 2.83
CA GLY A 106 -1.99 4.53 2.71
C GLY A 106 -0.90 4.05 3.68
N ILE A 107 -1.30 3.69 4.91
CA ILE A 107 -0.39 3.09 5.89
C ILE A 107 0.11 1.74 5.38
N THR A 108 -0.80 0.85 4.97
CA THR A 108 -0.44 -0.53 4.59
C THR A 108 0.27 -0.61 3.24
N GLY A 109 -0.07 0.28 2.31
CA GLY A 109 0.48 0.39 0.96
C GLY A 109 1.79 1.17 0.85
N ALA A 110 2.41 1.59 1.95
CA ALA A 110 3.75 2.19 1.94
C ALA A 110 4.88 1.15 1.68
N THR A 111 4.53 0.00 1.09
CA THR A 111 5.45 -1.07 0.68
C THR A 111 6.46 -0.60 -0.37
N GLY A 112 6.17 0.47 -1.10
CA GLY A 112 7.07 1.08 -2.08
C GLY A 112 8.44 1.48 -1.50
N ALA A 113 8.48 1.94 -0.25
CA ALA A 113 9.73 2.24 0.45
C ALA A 113 10.55 0.97 0.72
N VAL A 114 9.88 -0.11 1.12
CA VAL A 114 10.49 -1.43 1.36
C VAL A 114 10.95 -2.08 0.05
N ALA A 115 10.20 -1.88 -1.04
CA ALA A 115 10.54 -2.33 -2.38
C ALA A 115 11.80 -1.61 -2.91
N ALA A 116 11.85 -0.28 -2.79
CA ALA A 116 13.02 0.52 -3.17
C ALA A 116 14.28 0.10 -2.39
N ALA A 117 14.16 -0.10 -1.07
CA ALA A 117 15.25 -0.60 -0.23
C ALA A 117 15.69 -2.03 -0.62
N SER A 118 14.76 -2.86 -1.10
CA SER A 118 15.07 -4.21 -1.58
C SER A 118 15.79 -4.24 -2.92
N ILE A 119 15.46 -3.32 -3.82
CA ILE A 119 16.17 -3.15 -5.09
C ILE A 119 17.57 -2.59 -4.83
N ALA A 120 17.71 -1.60 -3.93
CA ALA A 120 19.02 -1.07 -3.52
C ALA A 120 19.92 -2.16 -2.92
N ASP A 121 19.38 -2.99 -2.03
CA ASP A 121 20.11 -4.12 -1.42
C ASP A 121 20.53 -5.20 -2.43
N ALA A 122 19.75 -5.41 -3.50
CA ALA A 122 20.10 -6.36 -4.56
C ALA A 122 21.25 -5.85 -5.45
N GLY A 123 21.44 -4.52 -5.49
CA GLY A 123 22.52 -3.86 -6.23
C GLY A 123 23.84 -3.75 -5.47
N ASP A 124 23.86 -3.92 -4.14
CA ASP A 124 25.07 -3.75 -3.32
C ASP A 124 26.05 -4.93 -3.50
N PRO A 125 27.24 -4.70 -4.11
CA PRO A 125 28.26 -5.75 -4.31
C PRO A 125 28.80 -6.30 -2.99
N SER A 126 28.74 -5.52 -1.90
CA SER A 126 29.32 -5.90 -0.60
C SER A 126 28.56 -7.04 0.08
N ARG A 127 27.26 -7.22 -0.23
CA ARG A 127 26.44 -8.35 0.25
C ARG A 127 26.55 -9.62 -0.61
N ARG A 128 27.04 -9.52 -1.85
CA ARG A 128 27.36 -10.69 -2.70
C ARG A 128 28.56 -11.47 -2.18
N ALA A 129 29.53 -10.81 -1.55
CA ALA A 129 30.76 -11.43 -1.07
C ALA A 129 30.64 -12.19 0.27
N ARG A 130 29.47 -12.12 0.94
CA ARG A 130 29.24 -12.74 2.26
C ARG A 130 28.23 -13.90 2.24
N ARG A 131 27.85 -14.38 1.06
CA ARG A 131 27.00 -15.56 0.86
C ARG A 131 27.78 -16.73 0.28
#